data_AF-A0AAN9U770-F1
#
_entry.id   AF-A0AAN9U770-F1
#
_cell.length_a   1.000
_cell.length_b   1.000
_cell.length_c   1.000
_cell.angle_alpha   90.00
_cell.angle_beta   90.00
_cell.angle_gamma   90.00
#
_symmetry.space_group_name_H-M   'P 1'
#
loop_
_entity.id
_entity.type
_entity.pdbx_description
1 polymer ?
#
loop_
_entity_poly.entity_id
_entity_poly.type
_entity_poly.pdbx_seq_one_letter_code
_entity_poly.pdbx_strand_id
1 'polypeptide(L)'
;MTSPLETMGDIRETKAERDPIVNVDVNGDLILDVGGAEEMQCFKVCSRTLSRAPKVFKTMLRGQSPKSSTGKKRAVSLLELPEDDPRILATLLYIIHAKFGKVPDKVTRNDLFHITILTRKYAMTEVLRPWVRQWTKPFASAFRPLGEKGAPG
;
A
#
# COMPACT_ATOMS: atom_id res chain seq x y z
N MET A 1 18.40 11.17 56.05
CA MET A 1 17.12 11.71 55.54
C MET A 1 17.38 12.21 54.12
N THR A 2 16.40 11.96 53.25
CA THR A 2 16.42 11.79 51.78
C THR A 2 16.89 12.99 50.95
N SER A 3 17.62 12.69 49.86
CA SER A 3 17.84 13.58 48.71
C SER A 3 16.57 13.67 47.83
N PRO A 4 16.39 14.74 47.04
CA PRO A 4 15.98 14.50 45.67
C PRO A 4 16.73 15.34 44.63
N LEU A 5 16.92 14.67 43.49
CA LEU A 5 17.56 15.10 42.26
C LEU A 5 16.45 15.18 41.19
N GLU A 6 16.06 16.36 40.71
CA GLU A 6 15.30 16.55 39.46
C GLU A 6 15.64 17.96 38.92
N THR A 7 16.17 18.12 37.71
CA THR A 7 15.30 18.31 36.54
C THR A 7 16.03 17.89 35.26
N MET A 8 15.44 16.90 34.60
CA MET A 8 15.68 16.49 33.21
C MET A 8 15.48 17.69 32.27
N GLY A 9 16.49 18.02 31.48
CA GLY A 9 16.39 18.89 30.33
C GLY A 9 16.26 18.07 29.04
N ASP A 10 15.05 18.10 28.47
CA ASP A 10 14.71 17.94 27.05
C ASP A 10 15.49 16.92 26.20
N ILE A 11 14.98 15.68 26.17
CA ILE A 11 15.05 14.89 24.95
C ILE A 11 13.92 15.41 24.06
N ARG A 12 14.27 16.28 23.10
CA ARG A 12 13.40 16.66 21.99
C ARG A 12 13.11 15.40 21.16
N GLU A 13 12.02 14.73 21.51
CA GLU A 13 11.41 13.71 20.69
C GLU A 13 10.80 14.40 19.46
N THR A 14 11.57 14.49 18.37
CA THR A 14 11.07 14.99 17.09
C THR A 14 10.13 13.94 16.50
N LYS A 15 8.88 13.97 16.94
CA LYS A 15 7.77 13.27 16.32
C LYS A 15 7.56 13.87 14.93
N ALA A 16 8.15 13.26 13.91
CA ALA A 16 7.76 13.52 12.53
C ALA A 16 6.23 13.42 12.46
N GLU A 17 5.58 14.49 11.99
CA GLU A 17 4.15 14.55 11.80
C GLU A 17 3.79 13.50 10.74
N ARG A 18 3.34 12.32 11.20
CA ARG A 18 2.98 11.22 10.30
C ARG A 18 1.79 11.67 9.46
N ASP A 19 1.83 11.35 8.17
CA ASP A 19 0.70 11.59 7.28
C ASP A 19 -0.60 11.01 7.84
N PRO A 20 -1.75 11.67 7.61
CA PRO A 20 -3.03 11.22 8.12
C PRO A 20 -3.35 9.81 7.63
N ILE A 21 -3.91 8.97 8.50
CA ILE A 21 -4.28 7.59 8.15
C ILE A 21 -5.35 7.61 7.04
N VAL A 22 -5.04 6.99 5.90
CA VAL A 22 -5.97 6.84 4.79
C VAL A 22 -6.95 5.72 5.12
N ASN A 23 -8.23 6.08 5.29
CA ASN A 23 -9.30 5.11 5.50
C ASN A 23 -9.72 4.47 4.17
N VAL A 24 -9.19 3.28 3.88
CA VAL A 24 -9.65 2.42 2.78
C VAL A 24 -10.96 1.72 3.18
N ASP A 25 -11.02 1.26 4.44
CA ASP A 25 -12.22 0.70 5.06
C ASP A 25 -12.49 1.36 6.41
N VAL A 26 -13.67 2.00 6.55
CA VAL A 26 -14.09 2.67 7.79
C VAL A 26 -14.18 1.67 8.94
N ASN A 27 -14.59 0.44 8.65
CA ASN A 27 -14.72 -0.67 9.61
C ASN A 27 -13.44 -1.51 9.71
N GLY A 28 -12.32 -1.01 9.16
CA GLY A 28 -11.04 -1.71 9.17
C GLY A 28 -10.55 -2.04 10.58
N ASP A 29 -9.87 -3.17 10.68
CA ASP A 29 -9.31 -3.77 11.90
C ASP A 29 -7.78 -3.95 11.80
N LEU A 30 -7.18 -3.51 10.69
CA LEU A 30 -5.75 -3.55 10.42
C LEU A 30 -5.26 -2.19 9.91
N ILE A 31 -4.13 -1.73 10.44
CA ILE A 31 -3.33 -0.65 9.85
C ILE A 31 -2.17 -1.26 9.09
N LEU A 32 -2.00 -0.86 7.84
CA LEU A 32 -0.77 -1.08 7.07
C LEU A 32 0.08 0.18 7.19
N ASP A 33 1.33 0.05 7.60
CA ASP A 33 2.32 1.12 7.59
C ASP A 33 3.28 0.86 6.42
N VAL A 34 3.18 1.67 5.36
CA VAL A 34 3.71 1.33 4.04
C VAL A 34 4.74 2.36 3.61
N GLY A 35 5.85 1.90 3.07
CA GLY A 35 6.94 2.75 2.59
C GLY A 35 8.07 2.90 3.60
N GLY A 36 9.10 3.64 3.20
CA GLY A 36 10.36 3.77 3.91
C GLY A 36 10.56 5.14 4.55
N ALA A 37 11.80 5.45 4.93
CA ALA A 37 12.15 6.69 5.64
C ALA A 37 11.81 7.98 4.88
N GLU A 38 11.74 7.93 3.55
CA GLU A 38 11.50 9.11 2.69
C GLU A 38 10.01 9.32 2.36
N GLU A 39 9.25 8.24 2.18
CA GLU A 39 7.82 8.29 1.86
C GLU A 39 7.12 7.16 2.60
N MET A 40 6.19 7.53 3.48
CA MET A 40 5.50 6.61 4.38
C MET A 40 4.02 6.98 4.50
N GLN A 41 3.13 5.99 4.40
CA GLN A 41 1.69 6.21 4.51
C GLN A 41 1.01 5.06 5.26
N CYS A 42 0.22 5.43 6.26
CA CYS A 42 -0.64 4.50 6.98
C CYS A 42 -2.00 4.32 6.28
N PHE A 43 -2.45 3.07 6.12
CA PHE A 43 -3.76 2.73 5.56
C PHE A 43 -4.58 1.89 6.54
N LYS A 44 -5.82 2.32 6.81
CA LYS A 44 -6.78 1.51 7.56
C LYS A 44 -7.60 0.63 6.62
N VAL A 45 -7.50 -0.67 6.81
CA VAL A 45 -8.05 -1.72 5.93
C VAL A 45 -8.75 -2.81 6.75
N CYS A 46 -9.58 -3.61 6.08
CA CYS A 46 -10.18 -4.82 6.64
C CYS A 46 -9.29 -6.04 6.37
N SER A 47 -8.77 -6.63 7.44
CA SER A 47 -7.90 -7.82 7.44
C SER A 47 -8.53 -9.02 6.72
N ARG A 48 -9.86 -9.17 6.80
CA ARG A 48 -10.61 -10.24 6.13
C ARG A 48 -10.67 -10.07 4.62
N THR A 49 -10.68 -8.84 4.12
CA THR A 49 -10.57 -8.56 2.68
C THR A 49 -9.18 -8.90 2.20
N LEU A 50 -8.14 -8.50 2.94
CA LEU A 50 -6.76 -8.87 2.65
C LEU A 50 -6.49 -10.37 2.78
N SER A 51 -7.18 -11.10 3.65
CA SER A 51 -6.97 -12.55 3.79
C SER A 51 -7.62 -13.37 2.67
N ARG A 52 -8.52 -12.78 1.87
CA ARG A 52 -9.03 -13.40 0.64
C ARG A 52 -8.00 -13.38 -0.50
N ALA A 53 -6.96 -12.59 -0.34
CA ALA A 53 -5.80 -12.57 -1.21
C ALA A 53 -4.99 -13.88 -1.19
N PRO A 54 -4.00 -14.00 -2.10
CA PRO A 54 -3.05 -15.09 -2.09
C PRO A 54 -2.25 -15.23 -0.80
N LYS A 55 -1.61 -16.39 -0.65
CA LYS A 55 -0.94 -16.89 0.56
C LYS A 55 -0.01 -15.87 1.24
N VAL A 56 0.58 -14.93 0.50
CA VAL A 56 1.46 -13.86 1.02
C VAL A 56 0.83 -13.10 2.18
N PHE A 57 -0.39 -12.55 2.02
CA PHE A 57 -1.01 -11.77 3.10
C PHE A 57 -1.41 -12.65 4.28
N LYS A 58 -1.82 -13.90 4.04
CA LYS A 58 -2.11 -14.86 5.12
C LYS A 58 -0.87 -15.17 5.96
N THR A 59 0.29 -15.31 5.33
CA THR A 59 1.56 -15.53 6.04
C THR A 59 1.95 -14.28 6.84
N MET A 60 1.86 -13.09 6.24
CA MET A 60 2.16 -11.82 6.91
C MET A 60 1.23 -11.53 8.09
N LEU A 61 -0.05 -11.90 7.99
CA LEU A 61 -1.04 -11.72 9.06
C LEU A 61 -0.88 -12.70 10.22
N ARG A 62 -0.40 -13.92 9.95
CA ARG A 62 -0.19 -14.95 10.99
C ARG A 62 1.04 -14.70 11.86
N GLY A 63 2.02 -13.94 11.36
CA GLY A 63 3.22 -13.57 12.12
C GLY A 63 3.07 -12.34 13.02
N GLN A 64 1.91 -11.68 13.01
CA GLN A 64 1.71 -10.44 13.77
C GLN A 64 1.33 -10.71 15.23
N SER A 65 2.05 -10.06 16.14
CA SER A 65 1.65 -9.93 17.54
C SER A 65 0.76 -8.68 17.69
N PRO A 66 -0.37 -8.74 18.43
CA PRO A 66 -1.18 -7.55 18.67
C PRO A 66 -0.36 -6.51 19.44
N LYS A 67 -0.06 -5.37 18.82
CA LYS A 67 0.42 -4.19 19.56
C LYS A 67 -0.82 -3.61 20.26
N SER A 68 -0.89 -3.75 21.59
CA SER A 68 -2.07 -3.32 22.34
C SER A 68 -2.22 -1.79 22.24
N SER A 69 -3.34 -1.34 21.69
CA SER A 69 -3.76 0.04 21.90
C SER A 69 -4.20 0.15 23.35
N THR A 70 -3.50 0.95 24.15
CA THR A 70 -3.87 1.31 25.52
C THR A 70 -5.27 1.95 25.52
N GLY A 71 -6.31 1.16 25.76
CA GLY A 71 -7.70 1.62 25.88
C GLY A 71 -8.70 0.61 25.33
N LYS A 72 -9.90 0.58 25.92
CA LYS A 72 -11.04 -0.34 25.67
C LYS A 72 -11.64 -0.31 24.24
N LYS A 73 -10.85 -0.03 23.21
CA LYS A 73 -11.22 -0.13 21.79
C LYS A 73 -10.66 -1.43 21.23
N ARG A 74 -11.35 -2.07 20.27
CA ARG A 74 -10.86 -3.28 19.59
C ARG A 74 -9.40 -3.06 19.19
N ALA A 75 -8.51 -3.97 19.61
CA ALA A 75 -7.10 -3.92 19.23
C ALA A 75 -7.01 -3.91 17.70
N VAL A 76 -6.45 -2.84 17.15
CA VAL A 76 -6.19 -2.72 15.72
C VAL A 76 -4.78 -3.26 15.49
N SER A 77 -4.64 -4.26 14.62
CA SER A 77 -3.32 -4.84 14.30
C SER A 77 -2.51 -3.89 13.41
N LEU A 78 -1.18 -3.95 13.48
CA LEU A 78 -0.27 -3.16 12.65
C LEU A 78 0.63 -4.09 11.82
N LEU A 79 0.68 -3.86 10.51
CA LEU A 79 1.56 -4.54 9.56
C LEU A 79 2.44 -3.53 8.84
N GLU A 80 3.76 -3.65 9.04
CA GLU A 80 4.76 -2.82 8.38
C GLU A 80 5.14 -3.42 7.01
N LEU A 81 5.17 -2.60 5.97
CA LEU A 81 5.47 -2.94 4.57
C LEU A 81 6.49 -1.94 4.00
N PRO A 82 7.75 -1.95 4.49
CA PRO A 82 8.72 -0.89 4.19
C PRO A 82 9.22 -0.88 2.75
N GLU A 83 9.09 -2.00 2.04
CA GLU A 83 9.57 -2.15 0.66
C GLU A 83 8.54 -1.76 -0.40
N ASP A 84 7.29 -1.50 0.00
CA ASP A 84 6.20 -1.25 -0.93
C ASP A 84 6.00 0.26 -1.13
N ASP A 85 5.82 0.70 -2.39
CA ASP A 85 5.44 2.07 -2.70
C ASP A 85 4.00 2.32 -2.22
N PRO A 86 3.77 3.31 -1.34
CA PRO A 86 2.44 3.55 -0.75
C PRO A 86 1.38 3.94 -1.77
N ARG A 87 1.72 4.68 -2.83
CA ARG A 87 0.78 5.11 -3.88
C ARG A 87 0.37 3.94 -4.77
N ILE A 88 1.34 3.10 -5.14
CA ILE A 88 1.10 1.91 -5.95
C ILE A 88 0.28 0.89 -5.15
N LEU A 89 0.61 0.69 -3.87
CA LEU A 89 -0.16 -0.18 -2.98
C LEU A 89 -1.58 0.35 -2.74
N ALA A 90 -1.77 1.66 -2.60
CA ALA A 90 -3.10 2.26 -2.48
C ALA A 90 -4.03 1.86 -3.63
N THR A 91 -3.52 1.81 -4.87
CA THR A 91 -4.31 1.36 -6.04
C THR A 91 -4.78 -0.08 -5.85
N LEU A 92 -3.90 -0.98 -5.43
CA LEU A 92 -4.26 -2.37 -5.16
C LEU A 92 -5.28 -2.49 -4.02
N LEU A 93 -5.09 -1.73 -2.93
CA LEU A 93 -6.00 -1.68 -1.80
C LEU A 93 -7.39 -1.19 -2.22
N TYR A 94 -7.48 -0.16 -3.05
CA TYR A 94 -8.77 0.32 -3.57
C TYR A 94 -9.48 -0.72 -4.42
N ILE A 95 -8.76 -1.49 -5.25
CA ILE A 95 -9.35 -2.55 -6.05
C ILE A 95 -9.92 -3.66 -5.16
N ILE A 96 -9.13 -4.20 -4.21
CA ILE A 96 -9.57 -5.33 -3.38
C ILE A 96 -10.66 -4.93 -2.36
N HIS A 97 -10.71 -3.66 -1.96
CA HIS A 97 -11.78 -3.12 -1.10
C HIS A 97 -12.99 -2.58 -1.89
N ALA A 98 -13.04 -2.82 -3.20
CA ALA A 98 -14.12 -2.35 -4.08
C ALA A 98 -14.34 -0.83 -4.01
N LYS A 99 -13.29 -0.06 -3.76
CA LYS A 99 -13.29 1.42 -3.82
C LYS A 99 -12.95 1.89 -5.22
N PHE A 100 -13.66 1.37 -6.23
CA PHE A 100 -13.34 1.58 -7.64
C PHE A 100 -13.32 3.05 -8.06
N GLY A 101 -14.12 3.91 -7.42
CA GLY A 101 -14.08 5.37 -7.67
C GLY A 101 -12.78 6.07 -7.23
N LYS A 102 -11.88 5.37 -6.52
CA LYS A 102 -10.53 5.84 -6.19
C LYS A 102 -9.44 5.18 -7.05
N VAL A 103 -9.80 4.22 -7.90
CA VAL A 103 -8.85 3.59 -8.83
C VAL A 103 -8.65 4.55 -10.01
N PRO A 104 -7.39 4.88 -10.37
CA PRO A 104 -7.14 5.87 -11.42
C PRO A 104 -7.61 5.37 -12.78
N ASP A 105 -8.30 6.24 -13.53
CA ASP A 105 -8.72 5.97 -14.91
C ASP A 105 -7.54 5.91 -15.89
N LYS A 106 -6.47 6.62 -15.58
CA LYS A 106 -5.25 6.68 -16.39
C LYS A 106 -4.06 6.50 -15.46
N VAL A 107 -3.10 5.73 -15.91
CA VAL A 107 -1.83 5.49 -15.21
C VAL A 107 -0.70 5.83 -16.16
N THR A 108 0.44 6.29 -15.63
CA THR A 108 1.63 6.45 -16.46
C THR A 108 2.23 5.08 -16.81
N ARG A 109 3.16 5.03 -17.77
CA ARG A 109 3.87 3.78 -18.10
C ARG A 109 4.62 3.24 -16.88
N ASN A 110 5.21 4.15 -16.09
CA ASN A 110 5.96 3.80 -14.89
C ASN A 110 5.03 3.22 -13.82
N ASP A 111 3.88 3.87 -13.57
CA ASP A 111 2.90 3.36 -12.61
C ASP A 111 2.36 1.99 -13.02
N LEU A 112 2.03 1.79 -14.31
CA LEU A 112 1.55 0.50 -14.80
C LEU A 112 2.58 -0.61 -14.59
N PHE A 113 3.87 -0.31 -14.80
CA PHE A 113 4.97 -1.24 -14.54
C PHE A 113 5.05 -1.59 -13.05
N HIS A 114 5.03 -0.60 -12.15
CA HIS A 114 5.08 -0.84 -10.70
C HIS A 114 3.82 -1.55 -10.18
N ILE A 115 2.62 -1.21 -10.68
CA ILE A 115 1.38 -1.93 -10.36
C ILE A 115 1.50 -3.40 -10.77
N THR A 116 2.11 -3.69 -11.92
CA THR A 116 2.32 -5.07 -12.40
C THR A 116 3.30 -5.83 -11.49
N ILE A 117 4.42 -5.21 -11.09
CA ILE A 117 5.36 -5.80 -10.12
C ILE A 117 4.65 -6.10 -8.80
N LEU A 118 3.92 -5.12 -8.26
CA LEU A 118 3.25 -5.22 -6.98
C LEU A 118 2.18 -6.34 -7.01
N THR A 119 1.31 -6.33 -8.02
CA THR A 119 0.29 -7.37 -8.15
C THR A 119 0.90 -8.74 -8.37
N ARG A 120 2.06 -8.85 -9.04
CA ARG A 120 2.81 -10.12 -9.11
C ARG A 120 3.34 -10.55 -7.74
N LYS A 121 3.96 -9.64 -6.97
CA LYS A 121 4.45 -9.88 -5.59
C LYS A 121 3.35 -10.47 -4.71
N TYR A 122 2.14 -9.94 -4.82
CA TYR A 122 0.98 -10.39 -4.06
C TYR A 122 0.12 -11.45 -4.78
N ALA A 123 0.54 -11.95 -5.95
CA ALA A 123 -0.18 -12.89 -6.82
C ALA A 123 -1.63 -12.48 -7.17
N MET A 124 -1.87 -11.18 -7.32
CA MET A 124 -3.16 -10.55 -7.62
C MET A 124 -3.26 -9.97 -9.03
N THR A 125 -2.39 -10.33 -9.99
CA THR A 125 -2.40 -9.71 -11.34
C THR A 125 -3.77 -9.74 -12.03
N GLU A 126 -4.55 -10.80 -11.78
CA GLU A 126 -5.90 -10.99 -12.33
C GLU A 126 -6.90 -9.87 -11.95
N VAL A 127 -6.69 -9.19 -10.81
CA VAL A 127 -7.59 -8.12 -10.37
C VAL A 127 -7.53 -6.91 -11.31
N LEU A 128 -6.47 -6.78 -12.13
CA LEU A 128 -6.29 -5.65 -13.02
C LEU A 128 -7.17 -5.73 -14.28
N ARG A 129 -7.72 -6.91 -14.62
CA ARG A 129 -8.46 -7.16 -15.87
C ARG A 129 -9.44 -6.04 -16.29
N PRO A 130 -10.26 -5.46 -15.38
CA PRO A 130 -11.19 -4.40 -15.77
C PRO A 130 -10.51 -3.15 -16.33
N TRP A 131 -9.28 -2.85 -15.90
CA TRP A 131 -8.57 -1.63 -16.27
C TRP A 131 -7.50 -1.84 -17.35
N VAL A 132 -7.04 -3.08 -17.58
CA VAL A 132 -5.92 -3.38 -18.51
C VAL A 132 -6.13 -2.70 -19.86
N ARG A 133 -7.31 -2.84 -20.49
CA ARG A 133 -7.57 -2.24 -21.80
C ARG A 133 -7.45 -0.71 -21.79
N GLN A 134 -7.99 -0.06 -20.75
CA GLN A 134 -7.99 1.40 -20.64
C GLN A 134 -6.59 1.92 -20.32
N TRP A 135 -5.89 1.28 -19.40
CA TRP A 135 -4.55 1.65 -18.98
C TRP A 135 -3.49 1.41 -20.07
N THR A 136 -3.66 0.39 -20.91
CA THR A 136 -2.69 0.07 -21.98
C THR A 136 -2.94 0.82 -23.28
N LYS A 137 -4.16 1.34 -23.51
CA LYS A 137 -4.51 2.08 -24.72
C LYS A 137 -3.52 3.21 -25.09
N PRO A 138 -3.02 4.03 -24.15
CA PRO A 138 -2.05 5.08 -24.46
C PRO A 138 -0.66 4.56 -24.87
N PHE A 139 -0.35 3.29 -24.60
CA PHE A 139 0.96 2.68 -24.84
C PHE A 139 0.97 1.74 -26.03
N ALA A 140 -0.18 1.50 -26.65
CA ALA A 140 -0.29 0.69 -27.86
C ALA A 140 0.33 1.45 -29.05
N SER A 141 1.65 1.34 -29.23
CA SER A 141 2.24 1.54 -30.55
C SER A 141 1.94 0.31 -31.41
N ALA A 142 1.89 0.46 -32.73
CA ALA A 142 1.89 -0.68 -33.63
C ALA A 142 3.01 -1.64 -33.19
N PHE A 143 2.65 -2.89 -32.89
CA PHE A 143 3.65 -3.92 -32.64
C PHE A 143 4.52 -3.97 -33.89
N ARG A 144 5.78 -3.56 -33.76
CA ARG A 144 6.74 -3.61 -34.86
C ARG A 144 7.46 -4.94 -34.74
N PRO A 145 7.21 -5.89 -35.66
CA PRO A 145 7.93 -7.15 -35.64
C PRO A 145 9.42 -6.89 -35.78
N LEU A 146 10.21 -7.77 -35.15
CA LEU A 146 11.66 -7.75 -35.29
C LEU A 146 12.00 -7.93 -36.79
N GLY A 147 12.53 -6.89 -37.43
CA GLY A 147 12.96 -6.92 -38.83
C GLY A 147 12.34 -5.87 -39.76
N GLU A 148 11.26 -5.19 -39.38
CA GLU A 148 10.68 -4.16 -40.25
C GLU A 148 11.39 -2.80 -40.10
N LYS A 149 11.96 -2.25 -41.17
CA LYS A 149 12.32 -0.82 -41.29
C LYS A 149 11.05 -0.03 -41.67
N GLY A 150 10.28 0.49 -40.72
CA GLY A 150 10.08 1.94 -40.56
C GLY A 150 10.06 2.69 -41.89
N ALA A 151 8.87 2.87 -42.47
CA ALA A 151 8.71 3.69 -43.68
C ALA A 151 9.19 5.13 -43.42
N PRO A 152 9.91 5.77 -44.35
CA PRO A 152 10.20 7.20 -44.26
C PRO A 152 8.90 7.99 -44.39
N GLY A 153 8.70 8.95 -43.49
CA GLY A 153 7.60 9.91 -43.54
C GLY A 153 7.82 11.01 -44.57
#